data_AF-A0A946HAK3-F1
#
_entry.id   AF-A0A946HAK3-F1
#
_cell.length_a   1.000
_cell.length_b   1.000
_cell.length_c   1.000
_cell.angle_alpha   90.00
_cell.angle_beta   90.00
_cell.angle_gamma   90.00
#
_symmetry.space_group_name_H-M   'P 1'
#
loop_
_entity.id
_entity.type
_entity.pdbx_description
1 polymer ?
#
loop_
_entity_poly.entity_id
_entity_poly.type
_entity_poly.pdbx_seq_one_letter_code
_entity_poly.pdbx_strand_id
1 'polypeptide(L)'
;MKLGGFIFTALVSAILGAVVSYSAHDRIKALIDPPQEPLIAIVELVNSCQVPDSAFVVMDLGTRIRVPFVNSKARMRTFDGSSLQIQLNPKYPDVTFDGPKQIAQERMTMSIDCAQSDRMEETFKALRQQLGN
;
A
#
# COMPACT_ATOMS: atom_id res chain seq x y z
N MET A 1 7.01 60.02 11.90
CA MET A 1 6.44 59.66 10.58
C MET A 1 6.94 58.34 9.97
N LYS A 2 8.06 57.74 10.40
CA LYS A 2 8.56 56.47 9.80
C LYS A 2 7.86 55.19 10.30
N LEU A 3 7.36 55.18 11.54
CA LEU A 3 6.75 53.99 12.17
C LEU A 3 5.42 53.57 11.51
N GLY A 4 4.57 54.54 11.15
CA GLY A 4 3.29 54.26 10.47
C GLY A 4 3.47 53.70 9.05
N GLY A 5 4.49 54.16 8.32
CA GLY A 5 4.84 53.59 7.01
C GLY A 5 5.30 52.14 7.10
N PHE A 6 6.09 51.78 8.12
CA PHE A 6 6.53 50.41 8.37
C PHE A 6 5.38 49.46 8.74
N ILE A 7 4.41 49.93 9.54
CA ILE A 7 3.25 49.12 9.91
C ILE A 7 2.37 48.88 8.69
N PHE A 8 2.16 49.90 7.86
CA PHE A 8 1.37 49.79 6.64
C PHE A 8 2.02 48.82 5.63
N THR A 9 3.32 48.91 5.40
CA THR A 9 4.03 47.97 4.51
C THR A 9 4.01 46.54 5.03
N ALA A 10 4.12 46.33 6.35
CA ALA A 10 4.02 45.01 6.96
C ALA A 10 2.62 44.39 6.82
N LEU A 11 1.55 45.20 6.95
CA LEU A 11 0.18 44.73 6.75
C LEU A 11 -0.06 44.34 5.29
N VAL A 12 0.38 45.18 4.35
CA VAL A 12 0.23 44.90 2.91
C VAL A 12 1.01 43.64 2.51
N SER A 13 2.24 43.46 3.00
CA SER A 13 3.03 42.27 2.68
C SER A 13 2.43 40.98 3.25
N ALA A 14 1.89 41.02 4.48
CA ALA A 14 1.20 39.89 5.07
C ALA A 14 -0.05 39.49 4.27
N ILE A 15 -0.84 40.47 3.83
CA ILE A 15 -2.03 40.23 3.00
C ILE A 15 -1.64 39.63 1.64
N LEU A 16 -0.64 40.21 0.96
CA LEU A 16 -0.13 39.67 -0.30
C LEU A 16 0.41 38.23 -0.14
N GLY A 17 1.16 37.97 0.92
CA GLY A 17 1.66 36.64 1.24
C GLY A 17 0.52 35.62 1.42
N ALA A 18 -0.54 36.01 2.14
CA ALA A 18 -1.71 35.16 2.34
C ALA A 18 -2.46 34.89 1.02
N VAL A 19 -2.68 35.92 0.19
CA VAL A 19 -3.35 35.78 -1.12
C VAL A 19 -2.55 34.89 -2.07
N VAL A 20 -1.23 35.08 -2.13
CA VAL A 20 -0.35 34.24 -2.95
C VAL A 20 -0.34 32.80 -2.44
N SER A 21 -0.27 32.60 -1.12
CA SER A 21 -0.31 31.26 -0.51
C SER A 21 -1.63 30.55 -0.79
N TYR A 22 -2.76 31.27 -0.70
CA TYR A 22 -4.08 30.73 -1.01
C TYR A 22 -4.22 30.34 -2.49
N SER A 23 -3.79 31.21 -3.40
CA SER A 23 -3.87 30.93 -4.83
C SER A 23 -2.90 29.84 -5.31
N ALA A 24 -1.75 29.70 -4.66
CA ALA A 24 -0.72 28.71 -5.01
C ALA A 24 -0.75 27.44 -4.13
N HIS A 25 -1.77 27.25 -3.29
CA HIS A 25 -1.78 26.20 -2.28
C HIS A 25 -1.59 24.79 -2.85
N ASP A 26 -2.19 24.47 -3.99
CA ASP A 26 -2.04 23.16 -4.65
C ASP A 26 -0.60 22.90 -5.11
N ARG A 27 0.08 23.94 -5.61
CA ARG A 27 1.49 23.83 -6.03
C ARG A 27 2.41 23.65 -4.84
N ILE A 28 2.16 24.38 -3.75
CA ILE A 28 2.93 24.26 -2.50
C ILE A 28 2.77 22.85 -1.93
N LYS A 29 1.54 22.32 -1.93
CA LYS A 29 1.28 20.93 -1.51
C LYS A 29 2.06 19.92 -2.34
N ALA A 30 2.06 20.07 -3.67
CA ALA A 30 2.78 19.14 -4.56
C ALA A 30 4.31 19.14 -4.37
N LEU A 31 4.90 20.20 -3.80
CA LEU A 31 6.33 20.23 -3.46
C LEU A 31 6.64 19.49 -2.15
N ILE A 32 5.67 19.44 -1.22
CA ILE A 32 5.82 18.79 0.10
C ILE A 32 5.42 17.31 0.01
N ASP A 33 4.34 17.02 -0.69
CA ASP A 33 3.77 15.69 -0.90
C ASP A 33 3.36 15.56 -2.37
N PRO A 34 4.27 15.12 -3.25
CA PRO A 34 3.98 14.97 -4.66
C PRO A 34 2.88 13.90 -4.84
N PRO A 35 1.89 14.14 -5.72
CA PRO A 35 0.84 13.17 -5.96
C PRO A 35 1.44 11.86 -6.48
N GLN A 36 1.08 10.75 -5.84
CA GLN A 36 1.57 9.44 -6.25
C GLN A 36 0.97 9.05 -7.61
N GLU A 37 1.78 8.51 -8.49
CA GLU A 37 1.32 8.11 -9.82
C GLU A 37 0.53 6.79 -9.73
N PRO A 38 -0.69 6.72 -10.31
CA PRO A 38 -1.49 5.51 -10.27
C PRO A 38 -0.83 4.39 -11.08
N LEU A 39 -0.80 3.20 -10.49
CA LEU A 39 -0.15 2.00 -11.03
C LEU A 39 -1.11 0.81 -11.02
N ILE A 40 -1.03 -0.02 -12.06
CA ILE A 40 -1.68 -1.34 -12.06
C ILE A 40 -0.59 -2.39 -11.89
N ALA A 41 -0.49 -2.95 -10.69
CA ALA A 41 0.44 -4.05 -10.40
C ALA A 41 -0.19 -5.39 -10.79
N ILE A 42 0.48 -6.12 -11.69
CA ILE A 42 0.20 -7.53 -11.99
C ILE A 42 1.15 -8.36 -11.14
N VAL A 43 0.62 -8.92 -10.06
CA VAL A 43 1.37 -9.69 -9.08
C VAL A 43 1.20 -11.18 -9.39
N GLU A 44 2.30 -11.86 -9.65
CA GLU A 44 2.36 -13.32 -9.78
C GLU A 44 2.77 -13.94 -8.45
N LEU A 45 2.01 -14.93 -7.98
CA LEU A 45 2.25 -15.65 -6.75
C LEU A 45 3.06 -16.92 -7.04
N VAL A 46 4.20 -17.07 -6.36
CA VAL A 46 4.92 -18.33 -6.30
C VAL A 46 4.69 -18.95 -4.93
N ASN A 47 3.95 -20.05 -4.91
CA ASN A 47 3.41 -20.67 -3.70
C ASN A 47 4.01 -22.06 -3.48
N SER A 48 4.83 -22.23 -2.42
CA SER A 48 5.40 -23.53 -2.04
C SER A 48 4.58 -24.31 -0.99
N CYS A 49 3.40 -23.81 -0.63
CA CYS A 49 2.72 -24.17 0.61
C CYS A 49 1.67 -25.28 0.48
N GLN A 50 1.43 -25.82 -0.73
CA GLN A 50 0.36 -26.79 -1.01
C GLN A 50 -1.04 -26.31 -0.56
N VAL A 51 -1.26 -24.99 -0.60
CA VAL A 51 -2.54 -24.35 -0.30
C VAL A 51 -3.03 -23.66 -1.57
N PRO A 52 -4.34 -23.65 -1.88
CA PRO A 52 -4.85 -22.99 -3.08
C PRO A 52 -4.51 -21.49 -3.09
N ASP A 53 -4.13 -20.94 -4.24
CA ASP A 53 -3.81 -19.52 -4.38
C ASP A 53 -4.95 -18.60 -3.92
N SER A 54 -6.20 -19.05 -4.06
CA SER A 54 -7.40 -18.33 -3.59
C SER A 54 -7.45 -18.10 -2.07
N ALA A 55 -6.63 -18.84 -1.31
CA ALA A 55 -6.43 -18.64 0.11
C ALA A 55 -5.60 -17.40 0.43
N PHE A 56 -4.94 -16.81 -0.58
CA PHE A 56 -4.12 -15.63 -0.42
C PHE A 56 -4.76 -14.41 -1.09
N VAL A 57 -4.41 -13.25 -0.58
CA VAL A 57 -4.70 -11.94 -1.15
C VAL A 57 -3.40 -11.14 -1.19
N VAL A 58 -3.25 -10.27 -2.17
CA VAL A 58 -2.30 -9.16 -2.08
C VAL A 58 -3.03 -7.98 -1.46
N MET A 59 -2.39 -7.33 -0.48
CA MET A 59 -2.89 -6.14 0.19
C MET A 59 -1.92 -4.98 -0.03
N ASP A 60 -2.45 -3.84 -0.43
CA ASP A 60 -1.74 -2.56 -0.39
C ASP A 60 -1.77 -2.03 1.04
N LEU A 61 -0.61 -1.82 1.65
CA LEU A 61 -0.51 -1.37 3.04
C LEU A 61 -0.95 0.09 3.24
N GLY A 62 -0.81 0.92 2.22
CA GLY A 62 -1.19 2.34 2.25
C GLY A 62 -2.70 2.51 2.11
N THR A 63 -3.30 1.85 1.11
CA THR A 63 -4.74 1.98 0.83
C THR A 63 -5.61 0.97 1.56
N ARG A 64 -5.02 -0.10 2.12
CA ARG A 64 -5.69 -1.24 2.77
C ARG A 64 -6.58 -2.06 1.84
N ILE A 65 -6.51 -1.81 0.53
CA ILE A 65 -7.24 -2.56 -0.48
C ILE A 65 -6.64 -3.96 -0.60
N ARG A 66 -7.52 -4.97 -0.70
CA ARG A 66 -7.16 -6.39 -0.84
C ARG A 66 -7.68 -6.93 -2.17
N VAL A 67 -6.85 -7.69 -2.86
CA VAL A 67 -7.20 -8.35 -4.12
C VAL A 67 -6.83 -9.83 -4.02
N PRO A 68 -7.77 -10.77 -4.26
CA PRO A 68 -7.47 -12.20 -4.23
C PRO A 68 -6.63 -12.63 -5.43
N PHE A 69 -5.81 -13.66 -5.24
CA PHE A 69 -5.16 -14.34 -6.35
C PHE A 69 -6.13 -15.29 -7.05
N VAL A 70 -6.11 -15.27 -8.37
CA VAL A 70 -6.84 -16.19 -9.25
C VAL A 70 -5.85 -16.73 -10.27
N ASN A 71 -5.68 -18.05 -10.33
CA ASN A 71 -4.68 -18.71 -11.18
C ASN A 71 -3.28 -18.09 -11.01
N SER A 72 -2.82 -17.98 -9.75
CA SER A 72 -1.53 -17.41 -9.36
C SER A 72 -1.33 -15.93 -9.71
N LYS A 73 -2.38 -15.19 -10.14
CA LYS A 73 -2.25 -13.77 -10.49
C LYS A 73 -3.26 -12.89 -9.74
N ALA A 74 -2.82 -11.70 -9.36
CA ALA A 74 -3.68 -10.65 -8.85
C ALA A 74 -3.41 -9.34 -9.61
N ARG A 75 -4.47 -8.65 -10.03
CA ARG A 75 -4.37 -7.35 -10.70
C ARG A 75 -4.84 -6.26 -9.74
N MET A 76 -3.90 -5.55 -9.15
CA MET A 76 -4.16 -4.54 -8.14
C MET A 76 -4.01 -3.14 -8.71
N ARG A 77 -4.99 -2.28 -8.45
CA ARG A 77 -4.86 -0.83 -8.65
C ARG A 77 -4.25 -0.26 -7.37
N THR A 78 -3.11 0.41 -7.50
CA THR A 78 -2.32 0.97 -6.41
C THR A 78 -1.58 2.20 -6.95
N PHE A 79 -0.54 2.65 -6.26
CA PHE A 79 0.30 3.76 -6.70
C PHE A 79 1.77 3.35 -6.74
N ASP A 80 2.57 4.06 -7.53
CA ASP A 80 4.02 3.90 -7.51
C ASP A 80 4.57 4.14 -6.09
N GLY A 81 5.56 3.35 -5.69
CA GLY A 81 6.12 3.35 -4.33
C GLY A 81 5.24 2.69 -3.26
N SER A 82 4.02 2.25 -3.58
CA SER A 82 3.15 1.56 -2.60
C SER A 82 3.75 0.24 -2.14
N SER A 83 3.64 -0.05 -0.84
CA SER A 83 4.11 -1.32 -0.27
C SER A 83 2.99 -2.36 -0.33
N LEU A 84 3.21 -3.44 -1.07
CA LEU A 84 2.31 -4.58 -1.19
C LEU A 84 2.77 -5.72 -0.29
N GLN A 85 1.81 -6.46 0.26
CA GLN A 85 2.05 -7.61 1.12
C GLN A 85 1.08 -8.75 0.80
N ILE A 86 1.58 -9.99 0.75
CA ILE A 86 0.72 -11.17 0.70
C ILE A 86 0.14 -11.43 2.09
N GLN A 87 -1.17 -11.62 2.17
CA GLN A 87 -1.88 -12.04 3.38
C GLN A 87 -2.81 -13.20 3.10
N LEU A 88 -3.32 -13.84 4.16
CA LEU A 88 -4.45 -14.76 4.01
C LEU A 88 -5.73 -14.01 3.65
N ASN A 89 -6.54 -14.68 2.85
CA ASN A 89 -7.85 -14.22 2.48
C ASN A 89 -8.72 -14.14 3.75
N PRO A 90 -9.39 -12.99 4.01
CA PRO A 90 -10.23 -12.81 5.21
C PRO A 90 -11.35 -13.85 5.38
N LYS A 91 -11.62 -14.68 4.37
CA LYS A 91 -12.46 -15.88 4.48
C LYS A 91 -11.94 -16.92 5.49
N TYR A 92 -10.66 -16.86 5.87
CA TYR A 92 -10.02 -17.74 6.84
C TYR A 92 -9.57 -16.93 8.08
N PRO A 93 -10.50 -16.44 8.92
CA PRO A 93 -10.19 -15.50 10.00
C PRO A 93 -9.45 -16.13 11.18
N ASP A 94 -9.51 -17.46 11.33
CA ASP A 94 -8.90 -18.19 12.43
C ASP A 94 -7.37 -18.18 12.37
N VAL A 95 -6.82 -17.76 11.22
CA VAL A 95 -5.40 -17.81 10.93
C VAL A 95 -4.93 -16.51 10.28
N THR A 96 -3.84 -15.97 10.80
CA THR A 96 -3.17 -14.79 10.24
C THR A 96 -1.82 -15.15 9.68
N PHE A 97 -1.53 -14.71 8.46
CA PHE A 97 -0.22 -14.80 7.85
C PHE A 97 0.08 -13.48 7.16
N ASP A 98 1.27 -12.97 7.43
CA ASP A 98 1.83 -11.77 6.83
C ASP A 98 3.10 -12.16 6.10
N GLY A 99 3.03 -12.19 4.77
CA GLY A 99 4.15 -12.49 3.91
C GLY A 99 5.15 -11.34 3.77
N PRO A 100 6.17 -11.49 2.90
CA PRO A 100 7.13 -10.44 2.63
C PRO A 100 6.46 -9.21 2.01
N LYS A 101 7.01 -8.03 2.34
CA LYS A 101 6.61 -6.75 1.76
C LYS A 101 7.46 -6.45 0.54
N GLN A 102 6.85 -5.98 -0.53
CA GLN A 102 7.55 -5.53 -1.73
C GLN A 102 6.94 -4.24 -2.26
N ILE A 103 7.76 -3.42 -2.91
CA ILE A 103 7.28 -2.19 -3.56
C ILE A 103 6.56 -2.57 -4.85
N ALA A 104 5.42 -1.93 -5.09
CA ALA A 104 4.58 -2.14 -6.25
C ALA A 104 5.35 -1.86 -7.55
N GLN A 105 5.23 -2.76 -8.52
CA GLN A 105 5.73 -2.60 -9.88
C GLN A 105 4.66 -3.09 -10.86
N GLU A 106 4.69 -2.64 -12.11
CA GLU A 106 3.69 -3.04 -13.12
C GLU A 106 3.56 -4.56 -13.27
N ARG A 107 4.69 -5.26 -13.20
CA ARG A 107 4.77 -6.73 -13.20
C ARG A 107 5.77 -7.15 -12.13
N MET A 108 5.32 -7.98 -11.20
CA MET A 108 6.16 -8.45 -10.10
C MET A 108 5.78 -9.85 -9.69
N THR A 109 6.74 -10.53 -9.06
CA THR A 109 6.55 -11.86 -8.52
C THR A 109 6.80 -11.83 -7.03
N MET A 110 5.83 -12.32 -6.26
CA MET A 110 5.92 -12.45 -4.82
C MET A 110 5.88 -13.94 -4.46
N SER A 111 6.87 -14.38 -3.71
CA SER A 111 6.99 -15.78 -3.28
C SER A 111 6.61 -15.91 -1.81
N ILE A 112 5.88 -16.98 -1.50
CA ILE A 112 5.64 -17.44 -0.13
C ILE A 112 6.38 -18.75 0.07
N ASP A 113 7.22 -18.79 1.09
CA ASP A 113 7.94 -20.00 1.49
C ASP A 113 7.48 -20.46 2.87
N CYS A 114 6.69 -21.53 2.88
CA CYS A 114 6.08 -22.06 4.09
C CYS A 114 7.00 -22.92 4.94
N ALA A 115 8.20 -23.23 4.45
CA ALA A 115 9.22 -23.98 5.20
C ALA A 115 10.15 -23.09 6.03
N GLN A 116 9.93 -21.77 6.05
CA GLN A 116 10.85 -20.83 6.73
C GLN A 116 10.79 -20.85 8.26
N SER A 117 9.73 -21.38 8.88
CA SER A 117 9.70 -21.55 10.34
C SER A 117 8.67 -22.60 10.80
N ASP A 118 8.97 -23.32 11.88
CA ASP A 118 8.11 -24.35 12.47
C ASP A 118 6.70 -23.82 12.80
N ARG A 119 6.59 -22.56 13.23
CA ARG A 119 5.31 -21.89 13.52
C ARG A 119 4.47 -21.68 12.26
N MET A 120 5.13 -21.43 11.13
CA MET A 120 4.48 -21.26 9.83
C MET A 120 3.96 -22.61 9.33
N GLU A 121 4.74 -23.68 9.48
CA GLU A 121 4.32 -25.05 9.14
C GLU A 121 3.07 -25.47 9.91
N GLU A 122 3.02 -25.24 11.23
CA GLU A 122 1.84 -25.54 12.07
C GLU A 122 0.60 -24.77 11.60
N THR A 123 0.78 -23.51 11.25
CA THR A 123 -0.28 -22.62 10.76
C THR A 123 -0.87 -23.14 9.43
N PHE A 124 -0.01 -23.51 8.48
CA PHE A 124 -0.44 -24.06 7.19
C PHE A 124 -0.96 -25.49 7.29
N LYS A 125 -0.53 -26.27 8.29
CA LYS A 125 -1.13 -27.57 8.62
C LYS A 125 -2.58 -27.41 9.09
N ALA A 126 -2.86 -26.47 9.99
CA ALA A 126 -4.22 -26.18 10.43
C ALA A 126 -5.12 -25.72 9.27
N LEU A 127 -4.60 -24.85 8.39
CA LEU A 127 -5.35 -24.37 7.23
C LEU A 127 -5.69 -25.50 6.25
N ARG A 128 -4.76 -26.43 5.99
CA ARG A 128 -5.00 -27.62 5.15
C ARG A 128 -6.07 -28.54 5.74
N GLN A 129 -6.13 -28.69 7.06
CA GLN A 129 -7.18 -29.46 7.74
C GLN A 129 -8.57 -28.81 7.62
N GLN A 130 -8.66 -27.48 7.62
CA GLN A 130 -9.92 -26.77 7.37
C GLN A 130 -10.37 -26.83 5.90
N LEU A 131 -9.42 -26.90 4.96
CA LEU A 131 -9.68 -26.95 3.52
C LEU A 131 -9.98 -28.36 3.01
N GLY A 132 -9.55 -29.39 3.73
CA GLY A 132 -9.79 -30.80 3.41
C GLY A 132 -11.12 -31.30 3.96
N ASN A 133 -12.12 -31.39 3.08
CA ASN A 133 -12.84 -32.65 2.95
C ASN A 133 -12.00 -33.61 2.10
#